data_AF-A0A660PFF2-F1
#
_entry.id   AF-A0A660PFF2-F1
#
_cell.length_a   1.000
_cell.length_b   1.000
_cell.length_c   1.000
_cell.angle_alpha   90.00
_cell.angle_beta   90.00
_cell.angle_gamma   90.00
#
_symmetry.space_group_name_H-M   'P 1'
#
loop_
_entity.id
_entity.type
_entity.pdbx_description
1 polymer ?
#
loop_
_entity_poly.entity_id
_entity_poly.type
_entity_poly.pdbx_seq_one_letter_code
_entity_poly.pdbx_strand_id
1 'polypeptide(L)'
;MNSKAVLSRIENKIYQIRNQRVMLDNDLAELYGVTTKRLNEQVKRNLNRFPEDFMFQLTKPEWESLRSQFATSKNGRGGRRYYPRVFTEHGAIMLASVLNSERAVNTSIFVVRVFIKLREQLSLTDKLSRKIIKMEKEVTRHDKEIVALFTALKQLISPPAKPKKRIGFEKKE
;
A
#
# COMPACT_ATOMS: atom_id res chain seq x y z
N MET A 1 -19.94 11.48 -19.15
CA MET A 1 -19.56 10.28 -18.37
C MET A 1 -19.15 10.73 -16.97
N ASN A 2 -19.58 10.04 -15.91
CA ASN A 2 -19.38 10.46 -14.52
C ASN A 2 -17.89 10.44 -14.13
N SER A 3 -17.36 11.54 -13.59
CA SER A 3 -15.93 11.69 -13.21
C SER A 3 -15.47 10.59 -12.23
N LYS A 4 -16.35 10.17 -11.32
CA LYS A 4 -16.09 9.11 -10.34
C LYS A 4 -15.83 7.72 -10.97
N ALA A 5 -16.54 7.39 -12.05
CA ALA A 5 -16.39 6.12 -12.75
C ALA A 5 -15.10 6.06 -13.60
N VAL A 6 -14.63 7.22 -14.08
CA VAL A 6 -13.34 7.33 -14.77
C VAL A 6 -12.18 7.12 -13.79
N LEU A 7 -12.28 7.72 -12.60
CA LEU A 7 -11.26 7.57 -11.55
C LEU A 7 -11.11 6.11 -11.11
N SER A 8 -12.22 5.40 -10.86
CA SER A 8 -12.16 3.98 -10.46
C SER A 8 -11.55 3.08 -11.53
N ARG A 9 -11.72 3.40 -12.82
CA ARG A 9 -11.11 2.65 -13.92
C ARG A 9 -9.59 2.85 -13.97
N ILE A 10 -9.10 4.05 -13.66
CA ILE A 10 -7.67 4.36 -13.60
C ILE A 10 -7.04 3.72 -12.35
N GLU A 11 -7.72 3.78 -11.20
CA GLU A 11 -7.26 3.14 -9.95
C GLU A 11 -6.97 1.64 -10.15
N ASN A 12 -7.84 0.92 -10.86
CA ASN A 12 -7.67 -0.51 -11.16
C ASN A 12 -6.52 -0.85 -12.11
N LYS A 13 -5.93 0.15 -12.77
CA LYS A 13 -4.81 0.01 -13.71
C LYS A 13 -3.47 0.45 -13.09
N ILE A 14 -3.46 0.76 -11.80
CA ILE A 14 -2.26 1.12 -11.05
C ILE A 14 -1.83 -0.07 -10.21
N TYR A 15 -0.59 -0.49 -10.42
CA TYR A 15 0.03 -1.65 -9.80
C TYR A 15 1.14 -1.21 -8.84
N GLN A 16 1.44 -2.04 -7.85
CA GLN A 16 2.58 -1.84 -6.96
C GLN A 16 3.71 -2.80 -7.35
N ILE A 17 4.79 -2.27 -7.90
CA ILE A 17 5.95 -3.03 -8.39
C ILE A 17 7.22 -2.32 -7.91
N ARG A 18 8.18 -3.05 -7.32
CA ARG A 18 9.40 -2.47 -6.71
C ARG A 18 9.12 -1.32 -5.72
N ASN A 19 8.07 -1.46 -4.91
CA ASN A 19 7.59 -0.40 -3.98
C ASN A 19 7.21 0.93 -4.66
N GLN A 20 7.03 0.92 -5.98
CA GLN A 20 6.55 2.07 -6.75
C GLN A 20 5.16 1.77 -7.28
N ARG A 21 4.31 2.79 -7.30
CA ARG A 21 3.06 2.72 -8.06
C ARG A 21 3.37 2.97 -9.52
N VAL A 22 2.89 2.09 -10.38
CA VAL A 22 3.16 2.14 -11.81
C VAL A 22 1.94 1.73 -12.64
N MET A 23 1.86 2.19 -13.88
CA MET A 23 0.90 1.74 -14.89
C MET A 23 1.62 1.04 -16.03
N LEU A 24 0.99 0.02 -16.63
CA LEU A 24 1.53 -0.66 -17.80
C LEU A 24 1.42 0.22 -19.05
N ASP A 25 2.37 0.04 -19.98
CA ASP A 25 2.37 0.68 -21.29
C ASP A 25 1.05 0.51 -22.07
N ASN A 26 0.44 -0.67 -21.99
CA ASN A 26 -0.85 -0.95 -22.63
C ASN A 26 -1.99 -0.13 -22.03
N ASP A 27 -2.02 0.03 -20.70
CA ASP A 27 -3.06 0.77 -20.01
C ASP A 27 -2.98 2.26 -20.30
N LEU A 28 -1.76 2.82 -20.26
CA LEU A 28 -1.53 4.21 -20.62
C LEU A 28 -1.79 4.48 -22.09
N ALA A 29 -1.45 3.55 -22.99
CA ALA A 29 -1.76 3.66 -24.41
C ALA A 29 -3.27 3.75 -24.66
N GLU A 30 -4.05 2.87 -24.02
CA GLU A 30 -5.52 2.88 -24.09
C GLU A 30 -6.11 4.21 -23.59
N LEU A 31 -5.63 4.68 -22.44
CA LEU A 31 -6.07 5.94 -21.84
C LEU A 31 -5.77 7.14 -22.77
N TYR A 32 -4.55 7.23 -23.27
CA TYR A 32 -4.11 8.28 -24.19
C TYR A 32 -4.68 8.15 -25.60
N GLY A 33 -5.34 7.04 -25.93
CA GLY A 33 -5.96 6.83 -27.23
C GLY A 33 -4.96 6.52 -28.34
N VAL A 34 -3.84 5.90 -28.00
CA VAL A 34 -2.79 5.48 -28.95
C VAL A 34 -2.56 3.98 -28.86
N THR A 35 -1.92 3.39 -29.87
CA THR A 35 -1.50 1.98 -29.77
C THR A 35 -0.29 1.87 -28.85
N THR A 36 -0.15 0.75 -28.13
CA THR A 36 1.05 0.52 -27.31
C THR A 36 2.33 0.56 -28.13
N LYS A 37 2.28 0.08 -29.38
CA LYS A 37 3.42 0.16 -30.30
C LYS A 37 3.85 1.61 -30.50
N ARG A 38 2.89 2.51 -30.77
CA ARG A 38 3.16 3.94 -30.98
C ARG A 38 3.67 4.62 -29.72
N LEU A 39 3.10 4.30 -28.56
CA LEU A 39 3.57 4.79 -27.26
C LEU A 39 5.04 4.39 -27.03
N ASN A 40 5.36 3.11 -27.19
CA ASN A 40 6.71 2.60 -26.99
C ASN A 40 7.71 3.13 -28.02
N GLU A 41 7.28 3.40 -29.26
CA GLU A 41 8.09 4.06 -30.27
C GLU A 41 8.46 5.50 -29.84
N GLN A 42 7.49 6.25 -29.31
CA GLN A 42 7.72 7.61 -28.82
C GLN A 42 8.68 7.65 -27.63
N VAL A 43 8.57 6.69 -26.71
CA VAL A 43 9.53 6.54 -25.61
C VAL A 43 10.93 6.24 -26.13
N LYS A 44 11.07 5.32 -27.10
CA LYS A 44 12.37 4.99 -27.70
C LYS A 44 13.02 6.18 -28.39
N ARG A 45 12.24 7.06 -29.03
CA ARG A 45 12.75 8.28 -29.68
C ARG A 45 13.19 9.36 -28.69
N ASN A 46 12.67 9.32 -27.47
CA ASN A 46 12.88 10.35 -26.45
C ASN A 46 13.46 9.77 -25.16
N LEU A 47 14.31 8.73 -25.25
CA LEU A 47 14.84 8.00 -24.08
C LEU A 47 15.53 8.91 -23.06
N ASN A 48 16.16 10.00 -23.51
CA ASN A 48 16.77 11.02 -22.65
C ASN A 48 15.78 11.69 -21.67
N ARG A 49 14.47 11.64 -21.95
CA ARG A 49 13.41 12.17 -21.08
C ARG A 49 12.85 11.13 -20.10
N PHE A 50 13.28 9.88 -20.20
CA PHE A 50 12.76 8.75 -19.45
C PHE A 50 13.87 8.11 -18.59
N PRO A 51 14.27 8.76 -17.49
CA PRO A 51 15.15 8.14 -16.51
C PRO A 51 14.48 6.92 -15.84
N GLU A 52 15.27 6.09 -15.15
CA GLU A 52 14.82 4.80 -14.60
C GLU A 52 13.70 4.94 -13.55
N ASP A 53 13.61 6.09 -12.87
CA ASP A 53 12.56 6.42 -11.91
C ASP A 53 11.24 6.86 -12.59
N PHE A 54 11.27 7.15 -13.89
CA PHE A 54 10.07 7.48 -14.67
C PHE A 54 9.49 6.25 -15.32
N MET A 55 10.35 5.33 -15.76
CA MET A 55 9.93 4.06 -16.34
C MET A 55 10.99 2.99 -16.26
N PHE A 56 10.53 1.74 -16.24
CA PHE A 56 11.39 0.58 -16.36
C PHE A 56 10.66 -0.55 -17.08
N GLN A 57 11.42 -1.54 -17.56
CA GLN A 57 10.84 -2.75 -18.13
C GLN A 57 10.69 -3.81 -17.04
N LEU A 58 9.54 -4.49 -17.04
CA LEU A 58 9.33 -5.61 -16.12
C LEU A 58 10.26 -6.77 -16.46
N THR A 59 10.78 -7.40 -15.41
CA THR A 59 11.48 -8.68 -15.53
C THR A 59 10.49 -9.83 -15.71
N LYS A 60 10.99 -10.99 -16.15
CA LYS A 60 10.20 -12.22 -16.25
C LYS A 60 9.43 -12.55 -14.94
N PRO A 61 10.07 -12.63 -13.77
CA PRO A 61 9.35 -12.96 -12.53
C PRO A 61 8.33 -11.90 -12.14
N GLU A 62 8.63 -10.61 -12.33
CA GLU A 62 7.67 -9.54 -12.05
C GLU A 62 6.43 -9.64 -12.95
N TRP A 63 6.64 -9.92 -14.23
CA TRP A 63 5.54 -10.09 -15.17
C TRP A 63 4.71 -11.34 -14.88
N GLU A 64 5.35 -12.46 -14.55
CA GLU A 64 4.66 -13.71 -14.20
C GLU A 64 3.84 -13.56 -12.91
N SER A 65 4.39 -12.90 -11.90
CA SER A 65 3.68 -12.59 -10.65
C SER A 65 2.50 -11.65 -10.88
N LEU A 66 2.67 -10.61 -11.70
CA LEU A 66 1.58 -9.72 -12.05
C LEU A 66 0.47 -10.46 -12.79
N ARG A 67 0.84 -11.32 -13.75
CA ARG A 67 -0.13 -12.11 -14.54
C ARG A 67 -0.82 -13.21 -13.72
N SER A 68 -0.22 -13.74 -12.66
CA SER A 68 -0.87 -14.74 -11.82
C SER A 68 -1.92 -14.12 -10.89
N GLN A 69 -1.75 -12.84 -10.52
CA GLN A 69 -2.71 -12.10 -9.70
C GLN A 69 -3.97 -11.70 -10.47
N PHE A 70 -3.84 -11.42 -11.77
CA PHE A 70 -4.97 -11.13 -12.65
C PHE A 70 -5.27 -12.38 -13.48
N ALA A 71 -6.39 -13.05 -13.23
CA ALA A 71 -6.85 -14.27 -13.93
C ALA A 71 -7.11 -14.07 -15.44
N THR A 72 -6.07 -13.70 -16.20
CA THR A 72 -6.17 -13.22 -17.58
C THR A 72 -5.15 -13.93 -18.47
N SER A 73 -5.72 -14.70 -19.41
CA SER A 73 -5.13 -15.42 -20.54
C SER A 73 -4.44 -16.77 -20.27
N LYS A 74 -4.95 -17.79 -20.99
CA LYS A 74 -4.37 -19.13 -21.16
C LYS A 74 -2.92 -19.06 -21.66
N ASN A 75 -2.08 -19.97 -21.16
CA ASN A 75 -0.77 -20.26 -21.73
C ASN A 75 -0.94 -20.74 -23.19
N GLY A 76 -0.12 -20.22 -24.13
CA GLY A 76 0.23 -20.97 -25.34
C GLY A 76 -0.24 -20.49 -26.71
N ARG A 77 -0.87 -19.32 -26.89
CA ARG A 77 -1.22 -18.82 -28.24
C ARG A 77 -0.95 -17.32 -28.38
N GLY A 78 0.29 -16.94 -28.74
CA GLY A 78 0.62 -15.55 -29.09
C GLY A 78 0.95 -14.64 -27.90
N GLY A 79 1.78 -15.09 -26.96
CA GLY A 79 2.25 -14.26 -25.85
C GLY A 79 3.03 -13.02 -26.31
N ARG A 80 3.05 -11.98 -25.47
CA ARG A 80 3.78 -10.73 -25.74
C ARG A 80 5.27 -11.03 -25.98
N ARG A 81 5.80 -10.62 -27.14
CA ARG A 81 7.22 -10.86 -27.52
C ARG A 81 8.23 -10.15 -26.60
N TYR A 82 7.80 -9.07 -25.94
CA TYR A 82 8.62 -8.27 -25.03
C TYR A 82 7.84 -8.03 -23.73
N TYR A 83 8.54 -8.03 -22.59
CA TYR A 83 7.93 -7.68 -21.32
C TYR A 83 7.45 -6.22 -21.35
N PRO A 84 6.30 -5.92 -20.69
CA PRO A 84 5.77 -4.57 -20.62
C PRO A 84 6.77 -3.56 -20.07
N ARG A 85 6.73 -2.34 -20.60
CA ARG A 85 7.23 -1.17 -19.87
C ARG A 85 6.18 -0.71 -18.87
N VAL A 86 6.63 -0.25 -17.73
CA VAL A 86 5.80 0.37 -16.70
C VAL A 86 6.27 1.79 -16.45
N PHE A 87 5.32 2.65 -16.09
CA PHE A 87 5.55 4.08 -15.91
C PHE A 87 5.02 4.53 -14.56
N THR A 88 5.82 5.35 -13.88
CA THR A 88 5.38 6.06 -12.67
C THR A 88 4.47 7.24 -13.04
N GLU A 89 3.98 7.96 -12.05
CA GLU A 89 3.25 9.23 -12.22
C GLU A 89 4.02 10.21 -13.14
N HIS A 90 5.32 10.38 -12.88
CA HIS A 90 6.18 11.25 -13.68
C HIS A 90 6.36 10.72 -15.11
N GLY A 91 6.49 9.39 -15.27
CA GLY A 91 6.51 8.77 -16.59
C GLY A 91 5.22 8.97 -17.37
N ALA A 92 4.06 8.93 -16.71
CA ALA A 92 2.76 9.20 -17.34
C ALA A 92 2.66 10.66 -17.82
N ILE A 93 3.10 11.63 -17.02
CA ILE A 93 3.19 13.04 -17.44
C ILE A 93 4.13 13.18 -18.64
N MET A 94 5.32 12.57 -18.56
CA MET A 94 6.31 12.67 -19.61
C MET A 94 5.79 12.09 -20.94
N LEU A 95 5.08 10.97 -20.88
CA LEU A 95 4.40 10.40 -22.04
C LEU A 95 3.41 11.37 -22.69
N ALA A 96 2.63 12.12 -21.91
CA ALA A 96 1.72 13.11 -22.47
C ALA A 96 2.46 14.26 -23.19
N SER A 97 3.59 14.69 -22.63
CA SER A 97 4.43 15.72 -23.27
C SER A 97 5.02 15.25 -24.61
N VAL A 98 5.41 13.98 -24.71
CA VAL A 98 6.00 13.41 -25.93
C VAL A 98 4.91 13.04 -26.96
N LEU A 99 3.74 12.60 -26.52
CA LEU A 99 2.60 12.32 -27.40
C LEU A 99 1.99 13.60 -27.98
N ASN A 100 2.08 14.71 -27.24
CA ASN A 100 1.70 16.06 -27.68
C ASN A 100 0.27 16.13 -28.27
N SER A 101 -0.70 15.47 -27.62
CA SER A 101 -2.11 15.54 -27.98
C SER A 101 -2.94 16.06 -26.81
N GLU A 102 -3.98 16.84 -27.10
CA GLU A 102 -4.90 17.40 -26.09
C GLU A 102 -5.48 16.28 -25.21
N ARG A 103 -5.84 15.14 -25.82
CA ARG A 103 -6.29 13.96 -25.09
C ARG A 103 -5.23 13.45 -24.11
N ALA A 104 -3.98 13.32 -24.53
CA ALA A 104 -2.91 12.82 -23.67
C ALA A 104 -2.64 13.79 -22.50
N VAL A 105 -2.66 15.10 -22.75
CA VAL A 105 -2.51 16.14 -21.73
C VAL A 105 -3.66 16.09 -20.72
N ASN A 106 -4.91 16.05 -21.18
CA ASN A 106 -6.07 16.00 -20.28
C ASN A 106 -6.07 14.70 -19.46
N THR A 107 -5.75 13.57 -20.10
CA THR A 107 -5.74 12.27 -19.43
C THR A 107 -4.61 12.15 -18.42
N SER A 108 -3.44 12.73 -18.68
CA SER A 108 -2.31 12.68 -17.74
C SER A 108 -2.64 13.42 -16.45
N ILE A 109 -3.39 14.53 -16.51
CA ILE A 109 -3.87 15.24 -15.31
C ILE A 109 -4.73 14.30 -14.46
N PHE A 110 -5.63 13.51 -15.06
CA PHE A 110 -6.44 12.55 -14.30
C PHE A 110 -5.60 11.42 -13.72
N VAL A 111 -4.66 10.87 -14.49
CA VAL A 111 -3.74 9.82 -14.04
C VAL A 111 -2.96 10.30 -12.80
N VAL A 112 -2.35 11.48 -12.88
CA VAL A 112 -1.60 12.13 -11.80
C VAL A 112 -2.46 12.31 -10.54
N ARG A 113 -3.67 12.84 -10.68
CA ARG A 113 -4.59 13.02 -9.56
C ARG A 113 -4.91 11.69 -8.86
N VAL A 114 -5.05 10.60 -9.61
CA VAL A 114 -5.29 9.27 -9.04
C VAL A 114 -4.04 8.78 -8.29
N PHE A 115 -2.85 8.93 -8.87
CA PHE A 115 -1.60 8.56 -8.21
C PHE A 115 -1.40 9.28 -6.86
N ILE A 116 -1.64 10.59 -6.83
CA ILE A 116 -1.55 11.42 -5.61
C ILE A 116 -2.59 10.95 -4.58
N LYS A 117 -3.86 10.82 -4.97
CA LYS A 117 -4.93 10.35 -4.07
C LYS A 117 -4.60 9.01 -3.44
N LEU A 118 -4.13 8.06 -4.24
CA LEU A 118 -3.75 6.75 -3.74
C LEU A 118 -2.56 6.87 -2.76
N ARG A 119 -1.63 7.80 -2.97
CA ARG A 119 -0.45 8.01 -2.08
C ARG A 119 -0.87 8.60 -0.74
N GLU A 120 -1.80 9.55 -0.75
CA GLU A 120 -2.41 10.12 0.46
C GLU A 120 -3.12 9.04 1.28
N GLN A 121 -3.88 8.15 0.63
CA GLN A 121 -4.55 7.03 1.32
C GLN A 121 -3.57 6.12 2.06
N LEU A 122 -2.39 5.82 1.49
CA LEU A 122 -1.37 5.04 2.20
C LEU A 122 -0.82 5.78 3.43
N SER A 123 -0.58 7.09 3.30
CA SER A 123 -0.10 7.91 4.42
C SER A 123 -1.11 7.97 5.57
N LEU A 124 -2.41 7.96 5.26
CA LEU A 124 -3.47 7.88 6.27
C LEU A 124 -3.45 6.52 6.99
N THR A 125 -3.24 5.41 6.28
CA THR A 125 -3.12 4.07 6.88
C THR A 125 -1.94 4.00 7.84
N ASP A 126 -0.78 4.56 7.49
CA ASP A 126 0.38 4.61 8.40
C ASP A 126 0.09 5.36 9.69
N LYS A 127 -0.60 6.51 9.60
CA LYS A 127 -1.03 7.29 10.77
C LYS A 127 -2.00 6.49 11.64
N LEU A 128 -2.93 5.78 11.02
CA LEU A 128 -3.90 4.94 11.71
C LEU A 128 -3.21 3.78 12.46
N SER A 129 -2.29 3.07 11.80
CA SER A 129 -1.50 1.99 12.39
C SER A 129 -0.71 2.44 13.62
N ARG A 130 -0.07 3.61 13.54
CA ARG A 130 0.63 4.20 14.71
C ARG A 130 -0.33 4.49 15.86
N LYS A 131 -1.54 4.97 15.55
CA LYS A 131 -2.56 5.26 16.56
C LYS A 131 -3.09 3.98 17.22
N ILE A 132 -3.27 2.91 16.46
CA ILE A 132 -3.64 1.58 16.97
C ILE A 132 -2.58 1.05 17.93
N ILE A 133 -1.31 1.04 17.51
CA ILE A 133 -0.20 0.60 18.37
C ILE A 133 -0.12 1.41 19.67
N LYS A 134 -0.39 2.72 19.61
CA LYS A 134 -0.46 3.56 20.81
C LYS A 134 -1.62 3.15 21.72
N MET A 135 -2.82 2.94 21.17
CA MET A 135 -3.98 2.51 21.95
C MET A 135 -3.77 1.14 22.61
N GLU A 136 -3.20 0.17 21.89
CA GLU A 136 -2.87 -1.15 22.46
C GLU A 136 -1.93 -1.03 23.67
N LYS A 137 -0.92 -0.15 23.58
CA LYS A 137 -0.02 0.11 24.71
C LYS A 137 -0.74 0.70 25.92
N GLU A 138 -1.60 1.70 25.72
CA GLU A 138 -2.36 2.31 26.82
C GLU A 138 -3.32 1.30 27.46
N VAL A 139 -4.02 0.48 26.66
CA VAL A 139 -4.91 -0.58 27.16
C VAL A 139 -4.13 -1.60 27.99
N THR A 140 -2.98 -2.06 27.49
CA THR A 140 -2.13 -3.03 28.19
C THR A 140 -1.61 -2.47 29.52
N ARG A 141 -1.34 -1.17 29.57
CA ARG A 141 -0.94 -0.47 30.79
C ARG A 141 -2.09 -0.39 31.79
N HIS A 142 -3.28 0.00 31.35
CA HIS A 142 -4.46 0.04 32.21
C HIS A 142 -4.79 -1.33 32.81
N ASP A 143 -4.66 -2.42 32.04
CA ASP A 143 -4.85 -3.78 32.58
C ASP A 143 -3.94 -4.07 33.77
N LYS A 144 -2.65 -3.68 33.69
CA LYS A 144 -1.70 -3.83 34.80
C LYS A 144 -2.09 -2.97 36.01
N GLU A 145 -2.50 -1.73 35.78
CA GLU A 145 -2.95 -0.82 36.84
C GLU A 145 -4.21 -1.35 37.53
N ILE A 146 -5.17 -1.90 36.77
CA ILE A 146 -6.40 -2.53 37.31
C ILE A 146 -6.06 -3.74 38.16
N VAL A 147 -5.17 -4.63 37.70
CA VAL A 147 -4.73 -5.79 38.48
C VAL A 147 -4.06 -5.35 39.78
N ALA A 148 -3.21 -4.33 39.74
CA ALA A 148 -2.56 -3.79 40.94
C ALA A 148 -3.58 -3.22 41.93
N LEU A 149 -4.57 -2.44 41.45
CA LEU A 149 -5.66 -1.91 42.27
C LEU A 149 -6.47 -3.01 42.94
N PHE A 150 -6.91 -4.02 42.18
CA PHE A 150 -7.63 -5.17 42.75
C PHE A 150 -6.83 -5.92 43.80
N THR A 151 -5.51 -6.04 43.60
CA THR A 151 -4.61 -6.71 44.56
C THR A 151 -4.52 -5.90 45.86
N ALA A 152 -4.33 -4.59 45.78
CA ALA A 152 -4.30 -3.70 46.94
C ALA A 152 -5.65 -3.71 47.69
N LEU A 153 -6.76 -3.69 46.96
CA LEU A 153 -8.11 -3.71 47.52
C LEU A 153 -8.39 -5.03 48.25
N LYS A 154 -7.92 -6.17 47.71
CA LYS A 154 -7.95 -7.46 48.40
C LYS A 154 -7.16 -7.44 49.70
N GLN A 155 -6.00 -6.78 49.75
CA GLN A 155 -5.19 -6.69 50.97
C GLN A 155 -5.89 -5.87 52.08
N LEU A 156 -6.65 -4.84 51.71
CA LEU A 156 -7.40 -4.00 52.66
C LEU A 156 -8.66 -4.69 53.22
N ILE A 157 -9.33 -5.51 52.40
CA ILE A 157 -10.57 -6.21 52.79
C ILE A 157 -10.29 -7.57 53.46
N SER A 158 -9.07 -8.11 53.28
CA SER A 158 -8.70 -9.39 53.89
C SER A 158 -8.51 -9.23 55.41
N PRO A 159 -9.20 -10.04 56.24
CA PRO A 159 -9.05 -9.97 57.69
C PRO A 159 -7.60 -10.31 58.09
N PRO A 160 -7.06 -9.68 59.17
CA PRO A 160 -5.69 -9.92 59.60
C PRO A 160 -5.48 -11.40 59.88
N ALA A 161 -4.36 -11.95 59.39
CA ALA A 161 -4.01 -13.34 59.58
C ALA A 161 -3.99 -13.66 61.09
N LYS A 162 -4.85 -14.58 61.53
CA LYS A 162 -4.91 -15.00 62.93
C LYS A 162 -3.52 -15.45 63.38
N PRO A 163 -2.98 -14.95 64.50
CA PRO A 163 -1.67 -15.35 64.97
C PRO A 163 -1.63 -16.87 65.15
N LYS A 164 -0.63 -17.52 64.57
CA LYS A 164 -0.42 -18.96 64.75
C LYS A 164 -0.27 -19.23 66.25
N LYS A 165 -1.15 -20.06 66.81
CA LYS A 165 -0.99 -20.53 68.19
C LYS A 165 0.41 -21.16 68.32
N ARG A 166 1.26 -20.61 69.18
CA ARG A 166 2.50 -21.28 69.57
C ARG A 166 2.09 -22.58 70.27
N ILE A 167 2.38 -23.71 69.65
CA ILE A 167 2.19 -25.02 70.28
C ILE A 167 3.38 -25.20 71.21
N GLY A 168 3.16 -25.02 72.50
CA GLY A 168 4.16 -25.19 73.55
C GLY A 168 3.57 -24.88 74.92
N PHE A 169 3.96 -25.66 75.93
CA PHE A 169 3.48 -25.50 77.30
C PHE A 169 4.17 -24.29 77.95
N GLU A 170 3.40 -23.28 78.34
CA GLU A 170 3.88 -22.25 79.28
C GLU A 170 3.96 -22.85 80.67
N LYS A 171 5.18 -22.93 81.19
CA LYS A 171 5.44 -23.33 82.57
C LYS A 171 5.08 -22.13 83.47
N LYS A 172 3.97 -22.21 84.20
CA LYS A 172 3.66 -21.27 85.28
C LYS A 172 4.44 -21.70 86.53
N GLU A 173 5.25 -20.77 87.04
CA GLU A 173 5.76 -20.80 88.43
C GLU A 173 4.65 -20.47 89.43
#